data_AF-A0A7I8MSJ1-F1
#
_entry.id   AF-A0A7I8MSJ1-F1
#
_cell.length_a   1.000
_cell.length_b   1.000
_cell.length_c   1.000
_cell.angle_alpha   90.00
_cell.angle_beta   90.00
_cell.angle_gamma   90.00
#
_symmetry.space_group_name_H-M   'P 1'
#
loop_
_entity.id
_entity.type
_entity.pdbx_description
1 polymer ?
#
loop_
_entity_poly.entity_id
_entity_poly.type
_entity_poly.pdbx_seq_one_letter_code
_entity_poly.pdbx_strand_id
1 'polypeptide(L)'
;MAEVRQEAERGGYRIIDADTLWGLYRSNREKILLVDTRQEWEHRAGHIDGSTNFPTPPSWTSRWLKKGALKEFLGPNQDKSIVFY
;
A
#
# COMPACT_ATOMS: atom_id res chain seq x y z
N MET A 1 13.31 14.40 -0.49
CA MET A 1 12.71 13.88 -1.74
C MET A 1 13.65 13.00 -2.55
N ALA A 2 14.92 13.35 -2.73
CA ALA A 2 15.87 12.51 -3.48
C ALA A 2 16.10 11.12 -2.85
N GLU A 3 16.25 11.06 -1.52
CA GLU A 3 16.43 9.81 -0.76
C GLU A 3 15.23 8.85 -0.90
N VAL A 4 14.00 9.37 -0.77
CA VAL A 4 12.76 8.59 -0.91
C VAL A 4 12.61 8.01 -2.33
N ARG A 5 13.02 8.76 -3.35
CA ARG A 5 13.01 8.28 -4.75
C ARG A 5 14.04 7.18 -4.98
N GLN A 6 15.24 7.34 -4.42
CA GLN A 6 16.28 6.32 -4.51
C GLN A 6 15.89 5.02 -3.79
N GLU A 7 15.23 5.12 -2.63
CA GLU A 7 14.68 3.95 -1.93
C GLU A 7 13.60 3.25 -2.77
N ALA A 8 12.71 4.03 -3.41
CA ALA A 8 11.68 3.49 -4.29
C ALA A 8 12.28 2.74 -5.49
N GLU A 9 13.31 3.31 -6.12
CA GLU A 9 14.05 2.66 -7.21
C GLU A 9 14.69 1.35 -6.76
N ARG A 10 15.36 1.32 -5.59
CA ARG A 10 15.95 0.10 -5.03
C ARG A 10 14.90 -0.96 -4.69
N GLY A 11 13.75 -0.53 -4.19
CA GLY A 11 12.64 -1.40 -3.81
C GLY A 11 11.75 -1.84 -4.97
N GLY A 12 11.96 -1.32 -6.18
CA GLY A 12 11.15 -1.63 -7.36
C GLY A 12 9.72 -1.09 -7.31
N TYR A 13 9.49 -0.01 -6.55
CA TYR A 13 8.18 0.66 -6.45
C TYR A 13 8.27 2.13 -6.87
N ARG A 14 7.11 2.77 -7.01
CA ARG A 14 7.01 4.19 -7.39
C ARG A 14 6.40 4.99 -6.25
N ILE A 15 6.82 6.25 -6.14
CA ILE A 15 6.17 7.22 -5.26
C ILE A 15 5.01 7.86 -6.01
N ILE A 16 3.86 7.97 -5.36
CA ILE A 16 2.67 8.64 -5.87
C ILE A 16 2.31 9.78 -4.91
N ASP A 17 1.97 10.94 -5.45
CA ASP A 17 1.46 12.06 -4.66
C ASP A 17 -0.06 11.95 -4.42
N ALA A 18 -0.56 12.72 -3.48
CA ALA A 18 -1.96 12.66 -3.05
C ALA A 18 -2.95 13.06 -4.17
N ASP A 19 -2.62 14.05 -4.99
CA ASP A 19 -3.51 14.53 -6.05
C ASP A 19 -3.62 13.50 -7.18
N THR A 20 -2.49 12.91 -7.58
CA THR A 20 -2.44 11.81 -8.55
C THR A 20 -3.19 10.59 -8.03
N LEU A 21 -2.99 10.22 -6.76
CA LEU A 21 -3.71 9.11 -6.13
C LEU A 21 -5.22 9.36 -6.12
N TRP A 22 -5.64 10.58 -5.76
CA TRP A 22 -7.04 10.97 -5.74
C TRP A 22 -7.67 10.92 -7.15
N GLY A 23 -6.95 11.36 -8.17
CA GLY A 23 -7.37 11.27 -9.57
C GLY A 23 -7.58 9.83 -10.03
N LEU A 24 -6.66 8.92 -9.70
CA LEU A 24 -6.79 7.49 -9.99
C LEU A 24 -7.96 6.86 -9.24
N TYR A 25 -8.07 7.15 -7.94
CA TYR A 25 -9.13 6.65 -7.08
C TYR A 25 -10.52 7.02 -7.59
N ARG A 26 -10.70 8.26 -8.07
CA ARG A 26 -11.99 8.73 -8.60
C ARG A 26 -12.31 8.20 -10.00
N SER A 27 -11.30 7.93 -10.83
CA SER A 27 -11.50 7.57 -12.24
C SER A 27 -11.57 6.08 -12.50
N ASN A 28 -10.86 5.24 -11.73
CA ASN A 28 -10.77 3.79 -11.96
C ASN A 28 -10.62 3.03 -10.63
N ARG A 29 -11.64 3.12 -9.76
CA ARG A 29 -11.59 2.56 -8.39
C ARG A 29 -11.37 1.03 -8.38
N GLU A 30 -11.84 0.33 -9.39
CA GLU A 30 -11.70 -1.12 -9.54
C GLU A 30 -10.28 -1.58 -9.92
N LYS A 31 -9.46 -0.69 -10.50
CA LYS A 31 -8.08 -0.97 -10.93
C LYS A 31 -7.03 -0.62 -9.88
N ILE A 32 -7.44 -0.02 -8.77
CA ILE A 32 -6.58 0.32 -7.65
C ILE A 32 -6.90 -0.54 -6.43
N LEU A 33 -5.87 -0.99 -5.72
CA LEU A 33 -5.98 -1.60 -4.40
C LEU A 33 -5.24 -0.71 -3.41
N LEU A 34 -5.98 -0.11 -2.48
CA LEU A 34 -5.40 0.69 -1.40
C LEU A 34 -5.13 -0.21 -0.20
N VAL A 35 -3.89 -0.24 0.27
CA VAL A 35 -3.46 -1.04 1.42
C VAL A 35 -2.96 -0.13 2.52
N ASP A 36 -3.72 -0.03 3.60
CA ASP A 36 -3.32 0.70 4.80
C ASP A 36 -2.40 -0.17 5.66
N THR A 37 -1.20 0.31 5.92
CA THR A 37 -0.17 -0.46 6.65
C THR A 37 -0.14 -0.21 8.16
N ARG A 38 -0.99 0.70 8.66
CA ARG A 38 -1.10 1.08 10.07
C ARG A 38 -1.74 -0.02 10.91
N GLN A 39 -1.74 0.17 12.22
CA GLN A 39 -2.41 -0.78 13.12
C GLN A 39 -3.93 -0.76 12.91
N GLU A 40 -4.58 -1.88 13.18
CA GLU A 40 -6.02 -2.06 12.94
C GLU A 40 -6.88 -1.00 13.65
N TRP A 41 -6.48 -0.59 14.85
CA TRP A 41 -7.19 0.45 15.60
C TRP A 41 -7.10 1.83 14.92
N GLU A 42 -5.99 2.14 14.25
CA GLU A 42 -5.82 3.39 13.47
C GLU A 42 -6.66 3.36 12.20
N HIS A 43 -6.68 2.22 11.51
CA HIS A 43 -7.51 2.02 10.32
C HIS A 43 -8.99 2.20 10.67
N ARG A 44 -9.46 1.60 11.77
CA ARG A 44 -10.85 1.75 12.23
C ARG A 44 -11.21 3.18 12.64
N ALA A 45 -10.26 3.97 13.13
CA ALA A 45 -10.50 5.36 13.51
C ALA A 45 -10.70 6.29 12.30
N GLY A 46 -10.20 5.90 11.13
CA GLY A 46 -10.38 6.62 9.87
C GLY A 46 -9.39 6.16 8.81
N HIS A 47 -9.89 5.82 7.62
CA HIS A 47 -9.12 5.31 6.50
C HIS A 47 -9.74 5.75 5.17
N ILE A 48 -9.01 5.55 4.07
CA ILE A 48 -9.55 5.81 2.74
C ILE A 48 -10.58 4.73 2.41
N ASP A 49 -11.82 5.13 2.07
CA ASP A 49 -12.92 4.22 1.80
C ASP A 49 -12.56 3.16 0.75
N GLY A 50 -12.77 1.89 1.09
CA GLY A 50 -12.45 0.74 0.24
C GLY A 50 -10.99 0.30 0.29
N SER A 51 -10.17 0.87 1.18
CA SER A 51 -8.86 0.31 1.50
C SER A 51 -8.97 -0.93 2.37
N THR A 52 -8.03 -1.84 2.18
CA THR A 52 -7.83 -3.01 3.04
C THR A 52 -6.69 -2.74 4.02
N ASN A 53 -6.74 -3.29 5.23
CA ASN A 53 -5.70 -3.10 6.23
C ASN A 53 -4.74 -4.29 6.26
N PHE A 54 -3.44 -4.01 6.17
CA PHE A 54 -2.37 -4.99 6.34
C PHE A 54 -1.32 -4.45 7.32
N PRO A 55 -1.55 -4.57 8.64
CA PRO A 55 -0.67 -4.02 9.65
C PRO A 55 0.76 -4.55 9.50
N THR A 56 1.72 -3.66 9.27
CA THR A 56 3.12 -4.01 9.09
C THR A 56 4.00 -3.06 9.88
N PRO A 57 4.56 -3.50 11.02
CA PRO A 57 5.54 -2.70 11.75
C PRO A 57 6.71 -2.33 10.83
N PRO A 58 7.33 -1.14 11.01
CA PRO A 58 8.43 -0.65 10.17
C PRO A 58 9.76 -1.34 10.53
N SER A 59 9.77 -2.68 10.54
CA SER A 59 10.95 -3.48 10.83
C SER A 59 11.23 -4.47 9.69
N TRP A 60 12.52 -4.68 9.42
CA TRP A 60 12.95 -5.61 8.37
C TRP A 60 12.54 -7.05 8.67
N THR A 61 12.59 -7.45 9.94
CA THR A 61 12.14 -8.77 10.40
C THR A 61 10.64 -8.95 10.16
N SER A 62 9.82 -7.94 10.47
CA SER A 62 8.37 -7.98 10.17
C SER A 62 8.11 -8.14 8.69
N ARG A 63 8.83 -7.40 7.82
CA ARG A 63 8.69 -7.51 6.36
C ARG A 63 9.03 -8.92 5.86
N TRP A 64 10.09 -9.53 6.40
CA TRP A 64 10.48 -10.89 6.01
C TRP A 64 9.44 -11.93 6.44
N LEU A 65 9.01 -11.89 7.70
CA LEU A 65 8.00 -12.81 8.24
C LEU A 65 6.65 -12.69 7.54
N LYS A 66 6.25 -11.46 7.15
CA LYS A 66 4.95 -11.17 6.54
C LYS A 66 4.93 -11.35 5.03
N LYS A 67 6.05 -11.68 4.35
CA LYS A 67 6.11 -11.79 2.89
C LYS A 67 5.09 -12.80 2.33
N GLY A 68 4.95 -13.96 2.99
CA GLY A 68 3.97 -14.98 2.60
C GLY A 68 2.53 -14.49 2.80
N ALA A 69 2.23 -13.97 3.99
CA ALA A 69 0.92 -13.41 4.32
C ALA A 69 0.52 -12.25 3.40
N LEU A 70 1.49 -11.41 2.99
CA LEU A 70 1.24 -10.33 2.04
C LEU A 70 0.87 -10.88 0.66
N LYS A 71 1.55 -11.93 0.18
CA LYS A 71 1.23 -12.56 -1.11
C LYS A 71 -0.18 -13.15 -1.09
N GLU A 72 -0.55 -13.84 -0.02
CA GLU A 72 -1.89 -14.39 0.17
C GLU A 72 -2.95 -13.28 0.26
N PHE A 73 -2.68 -12.23 1.03
CA PHE A 73 -3.54 -11.07 1.18
C PHE A 73 -3.81 -10.35 -0.15
N LEU A 74 -2.78 -10.15 -0.98
CA LEU A 74 -2.93 -9.55 -2.30
C LEU A 74 -3.73 -10.48 -3.24
N GLY A 75 -3.50 -11.79 -3.13
CA GLY A 75 -4.25 -12.81 -3.86
C GLY A 75 -4.31 -12.54 -5.36
N PRO A 76 -5.51 -12.55 -5.98
CA PRO A 76 -5.67 -12.30 -7.42
C PRO A 76 -5.55 -10.82 -7.81
N ASN A 77 -5.44 -9.90 -6.85
CA ASN A 77 -5.39 -8.46 -7.12
C ASN A 77 -3.99 -7.96 -7.53
N GLN A 78 -3.04 -8.84 -7.80
CA GLN A 78 -1.66 -8.47 -8.16
C GLN A 78 -1.56 -7.73 -9.50
N ASP A 79 -2.58 -7.85 -10.36
CA ASP A 79 -2.66 -7.13 -11.64
C ASP A 79 -3.17 -5.67 -11.47
N LYS A 80 -3.64 -5.30 -10.28
CA LYS A 80 -4.09 -3.94 -9.96
C LYS A 80 -2.89 -3.04 -9.62
N SER A 81 -3.12 -1.73 -9.70
CA SER A 81 -2.20 -0.77 -9.09
C SER A 81 -2.36 -0.85 -7.57
N ILE A 82 -1.38 -1.43 -6.88
CA ILE A 82 -1.39 -1.54 -5.42
C ILE A 82 -0.67 -0.34 -4.83
N VAL A 83 -1.36 0.42 -3.98
CA VAL A 83 -0.82 1.60 -3.30
C VAL A 83 -0.82 1.34 -1.80
N PHE A 84 0.37 1.32 -1.22
CA PHE A 84 0.56 1.25 0.23
C PHE A 84 0.60 2.66 0.81
N TYR A 85 -0.08 2.87 1.94
CA TYR A 85 -0.08 4.14 2.66
C TYR A 85 -0.10 3.94 4.17
#